data_AF-A0A519XWC3-F1
#
_entry.id   AF-A0A519XWC3-F1
#
_cell.length_a   1.000
_cell.length_b   1.000
_cell.length_c   1.000
_cell.angle_alpha   90.00
_cell.angle_beta   90.00
_cell.angle_gamma   90.00
#
_symmetry.space_group_name_H-M   'P 1'
#
loop_
_entity.id
_entity.type
_entity.pdbx_description
1 polymer ?
#
loop_
_entity_poly.entity_id
_entity_poly.type
_entity_poly.pdbx_seq_one_letter_code
_entity_poly.pdbx_strand_id
1 'polypeptide(L)'
;MSEHTHHKSEHRSSGTKSSDFPTFRLSDTPKAQGFAFPAEWAKHEATWLSWPHKEASWPGKIETIYKPYCEFIKIVATGEKVRINVKDEEMKAFAISELNKV
;
A
#
# COMPACT_ATOMS: atom_id res chain seq x y z
N MET A 1 2.73 -48.31 62.02
CA MET A 1 2.05 -48.47 60.71
C MET A 1 0.95 -47.44 60.66
N SER A 2 1.11 -46.43 59.79
CA SER A 2 0.07 -45.61 59.16
C SER A 2 0.77 -44.41 58.52
N GLU A 3 1.18 -44.64 57.28
CA GLU A 3 1.86 -43.68 56.41
C GLU A 3 1.02 -42.41 56.27
N HIS A 4 1.58 -41.27 56.68
CA HIS A 4 1.03 -39.98 56.30
C HIS A 4 1.54 -39.65 54.91
N THR A 5 0.66 -39.87 53.91
CA THR A 5 0.90 -39.57 52.51
C THR A 5 1.04 -38.06 52.33
N HIS A 6 2.26 -37.58 52.08
CA HIS A 6 2.48 -36.23 51.58
C HIS A 6 1.96 -36.11 50.15
N HIS A 7 0.78 -35.49 49.97
CA HIS A 7 0.30 -35.10 48.66
C HIS A 7 1.10 -33.88 48.19
N LYS A 8 2.17 -34.14 47.43
CA LYS A 8 2.96 -33.11 46.75
C LYS A 8 2.09 -32.52 45.64
N SER A 9 1.61 -31.29 45.82
CA SER A 9 0.95 -30.55 44.76
C SER A 9 1.96 -30.26 43.66
N GLU A 10 1.85 -30.97 42.54
CA GLU A 10 2.60 -30.65 41.34
C GLU A 10 2.05 -29.35 40.76
N HIS A 11 2.81 -28.26 40.91
CA HIS A 11 2.61 -27.05 40.13
C HIS A 11 2.85 -27.39 38.66
N ARG A 12 1.77 -27.71 37.94
CA ARG A 12 1.75 -27.80 36.49
C ARG A 12 2.03 -26.41 35.95
N SER A 13 3.29 -26.15 35.59
CA SER A 13 3.67 -24.98 34.82
C SER A 13 2.87 -25.01 33.53
N SER A 14 1.83 -24.18 33.47
CA SER A 14 1.11 -23.89 32.25
C SER A 14 2.08 -23.10 31.38
N GLY A 15 2.86 -23.83 30.58
CA GLY A 15 3.68 -23.22 29.54
C GLY A 15 2.75 -22.47 28.60
N THR A 16 2.69 -21.15 28.76
CA THR A 16 2.15 -20.25 27.75
C THR A 16 2.96 -20.51 26.51
N LYS A 17 2.42 -21.27 25.55
CA LYS A 17 2.99 -21.37 24.22
C LYS A 17 2.96 -19.94 23.68
N SER A 18 4.12 -19.30 23.67
CA SER A 18 4.32 -18.05 22.96
C SER A 18 3.89 -18.32 21.52
N SER A 19 2.81 -17.67 21.10
CA SER A 19 2.38 -17.79 19.72
C SER A 19 3.48 -17.23 18.83
N ASP A 20 4.03 -18.04 17.93
CA ASP A 20 5.09 -17.64 16.97
C ASP A 20 4.61 -16.61 15.92
N PHE A 21 3.45 -16.00 16.14
CA PHE A 21 2.98 -14.88 15.34
C PHE A 21 3.70 -13.61 15.77
N PRO A 22 4.28 -12.84 14.83
CA PRO A 22 4.87 -11.55 15.12
C PRO A 22 3.83 -10.68 15.84
N THR A 23 4.04 -10.46 17.13
CA THR A 23 3.15 -9.57 17.90
C THR A 23 3.62 -8.15 17.62
N PHE A 24 2.95 -7.48 16.69
CA PHE A 24 3.17 -6.06 16.47
C PHE A 24 2.85 -5.32 17.77
N ARG A 25 3.82 -4.60 18.35
CA ARG A 25 3.58 -3.87 19.59
C ARG A 25 2.69 -2.68 19.29
N LEU A 26 1.72 -2.39 20.15
CA LEU A 26 0.84 -1.22 19.99
C LEU A 26 1.63 0.10 19.89
N SER A 27 2.83 0.14 20.48
CA SER A 27 3.80 1.25 20.38
C SER A 27 4.31 1.51 18.97
N ASP A 28 4.26 0.53 18.09
CA ASP A 28 4.90 0.59 16.77
C ASP A 28 3.91 1.06 15.69
N THR A 29 2.68 1.38 16.08
CA THR A 29 1.64 1.82 15.14
C THR A 29 1.88 3.27 14.68
N PRO A 30 1.48 3.66 13.45
CA PRO A 30 1.58 5.05 13.00
C PRO A 30 0.94 6.05 13.97
N LYS A 31 -0.22 5.68 14.55
CA LYS A 31 -0.91 6.49 15.56
C LYS A 31 -0.08 6.68 16.83
N ALA A 32 0.54 5.61 17.34
CA ALA A 32 1.41 5.70 18.52
C ALA A 32 2.67 6.55 18.26
N GLN A 33 3.12 6.60 17.01
CA GLN A 33 4.22 7.44 16.54
C GLN A 33 3.81 8.88 16.15
N GLY A 34 2.52 9.24 16.29
CA GLY A 34 2.02 10.59 16.01
C GLY A 34 1.69 10.87 14.53
N PHE A 35 1.71 9.85 13.66
CA PHE A 35 1.27 9.99 12.28
C PHE A 35 -0.26 9.85 12.14
N ALA A 36 -0.81 10.54 11.16
CA ALA A 36 -2.20 10.42 10.73
C ALA A 36 -2.28 10.37 9.21
N PHE A 37 -3.32 9.72 8.69
CA PHE A 37 -3.66 9.79 7.27
C PHE A 37 -4.49 11.05 7.06
N PRO A 38 -3.98 12.07 6.34
CA PRO A 38 -4.74 13.29 6.10
C PRO A 38 -5.94 12.99 5.21
N ALA A 39 -6.99 13.80 5.33
CA ALA A 39 -8.13 13.73 4.42
C ALA A 39 -7.73 14.14 2.99
N GLU A 40 -8.45 13.66 1.99
CA GLU A 40 -8.17 13.90 0.57
C GLU A 40 -8.32 15.37 0.13
N TRP A 41 -8.91 16.23 0.96
CA TRP A 41 -9.01 17.67 0.69
C TRP A 41 -7.88 18.47 1.37
N ALA A 42 -6.98 17.81 2.11
CA ALA A 42 -5.79 18.46 2.62
C ALA A 42 -4.84 18.81 1.46
N LYS A 43 -3.92 19.75 1.69
CA LYS A 43 -2.96 20.15 0.66
C LYS A 43 -2.11 18.95 0.23
N HIS A 44 -2.15 18.61 -1.05
CA HIS A 44 -1.31 17.59 -1.65
C HIS A 44 0.04 18.15 -2.11
N GLU A 45 1.09 17.33 -1.98
CA GLU A 45 2.39 17.56 -2.66
C GLU A 45 2.32 17.08 -4.12
N ALA A 46 1.61 15.98 -4.38
CA ALA A 46 1.37 15.46 -5.73
C ALA A 46 0.33 14.34 -5.74
N THR A 47 -0.22 14.11 -6.91
CA THR A 47 -0.97 12.90 -7.26
C THR A 47 -0.07 11.92 -8.02
N TRP A 48 -0.05 10.67 -7.55
CA TRP A 48 0.68 9.58 -8.17
C TRP A 48 -0.27 8.72 -9.02
N LEU A 49 0.11 8.48 -10.27
CA LEU A 49 -0.65 7.70 -11.24
C LEU A 49 0.25 6.60 -11.83
N SER A 50 -0.35 5.53 -12.34
CA SER A 50 0.39 4.47 -13.06
C SER A 50 -0.01 4.47 -14.53
N TRP A 51 0.96 4.36 -15.44
CA TRP A 51 0.66 4.35 -16.87
C TRP A 51 -0.10 3.06 -17.26
N PRO A 52 -1.21 3.13 -18.01
CA PRO A 52 -1.88 1.93 -18.52
C PRO A 52 -0.97 1.23 -19.52
N HIS A 53 -0.68 -0.06 -19.30
CA HIS A 53 0.28 -0.77 -20.16
C HIS A 53 0.04 -2.28 -20.28
N LYS A 54 -1.01 -2.80 -19.64
CA LYS A 54 -1.27 -4.24 -19.58
C LYS A 54 -2.60 -4.55 -20.26
N GLU A 55 -2.54 -5.29 -21.36
CA GLU A 55 -3.73 -5.70 -22.12
C GLU A 55 -4.74 -6.49 -21.27
N ALA A 56 -4.26 -7.33 -20.34
CA ALA A 56 -5.14 -8.06 -19.42
C ALA A 56 -6.00 -7.14 -18.53
N SER A 57 -5.58 -5.89 -18.31
CA SER A 57 -6.36 -4.88 -17.60
C SER A 57 -7.26 -4.06 -18.53
N TRP A 58 -7.03 -4.11 -19.85
CA TRP A 58 -7.73 -3.33 -20.87
C TRP A 58 -8.08 -4.17 -22.13
N PRO A 59 -8.83 -5.28 -22.02
CA PRO A 59 -9.03 -6.20 -23.15
C PRO A 59 -9.68 -5.52 -24.36
N GLY A 60 -8.96 -5.48 -25.48
CA GLY A 60 -9.36 -4.86 -26.74
C GLY A 60 -9.44 -3.34 -26.70
N LYS A 61 -8.94 -2.69 -25.64
CA LYS A 61 -9.18 -1.25 -25.39
C LYS A 61 -7.93 -0.47 -24.98
N ILE A 62 -6.76 -1.11 -24.85
CA ILE A 62 -5.56 -0.43 -24.36
C ILE A 62 -5.19 0.82 -25.19
N GLU A 63 -5.38 0.76 -26.51
CA GLU A 63 -5.10 1.92 -27.38
C GLU A 63 -6.11 3.06 -27.21
N THR A 64 -7.33 2.76 -26.76
CA THR A 64 -8.40 3.76 -26.62
C THR A 64 -8.31 4.56 -25.32
N ILE A 65 -7.57 4.07 -24.32
CA ILE A 65 -7.48 4.74 -23.01
C ILE A 65 -6.45 5.87 -22.99
N TYR A 66 -5.41 5.85 -23.84
CA TYR A 66 -4.30 6.79 -23.74
C TYR A 66 -4.73 8.26 -23.88
N LYS A 67 -5.56 8.58 -24.88
CA LYS A 67 -6.06 9.94 -25.10
C LYS A 67 -6.84 10.49 -23.88
N PRO A 68 -7.95 9.88 -23.44
CA PRO A 68 -8.70 10.40 -22.30
C PRO A 68 -7.88 10.37 -21.00
N TYR A 69 -6.94 9.42 -20.85
CA TYR A 69 -6.06 9.40 -19.69
C TYR A 69 -5.07 10.58 -19.67
N CYS A 70 -4.52 10.94 -20.83
CA CYS A 70 -3.66 12.13 -20.95
C CYS A 70 -4.44 13.43 -20.71
N GLU A 71 -5.68 13.53 -21.21
CA GLU A 71 -6.57 14.66 -20.94
C GLU A 71 -6.85 14.80 -19.42
N PHE A 72 -7.15 13.68 -18.75
CA PHE A 72 -7.30 13.63 -17.29
C PHE A 72 -6.02 14.09 -16.56
N ILE A 73 -4.84 13.56 -16.95
CA ILE A 73 -3.55 13.95 -16.37
C ILE A 73 -3.33 15.47 -16.49
N LYS A 74 -3.59 16.05 -17.68
CA LYS A 74 -3.41 17.49 -17.90
C LYS A 74 -4.32 18.34 -17.02
N ILE A 75 -5.56 17.90 -16.79
CA ILE A 75 -6.50 18.59 -15.91
C ILE A 75 -5.99 18.56 -14.46
N VAL A 76 -5.59 17.40 -13.95
CA VAL A 76 -5.02 17.27 -12.59
C VAL A 76 -3.76 18.14 -12.44
N ALA A 77 -2.91 18.15 -13.47
CA ALA A 77 -1.68 18.94 -13.50
C ALA A 77 -1.90 20.47 -13.42
N THR A 78 -3.14 20.96 -13.64
CA THR A 78 -3.47 22.37 -13.41
C THR A 78 -3.58 22.74 -11.93
N GLY A 79 -3.90 21.77 -11.07
CA GLY A 79 -4.11 21.98 -9.63
C GLY A 79 -2.94 21.50 -8.76
N GLU A 80 -2.28 20.42 -9.16
CA GLU A 80 -1.18 19.82 -8.39
C GLU A 80 -0.16 19.11 -9.26
N LYS A 81 1.01 18.79 -8.68
CA LYS A 81 2.05 18.02 -9.38
C LYS A 81 1.56 16.61 -9.65
N VAL A 82 1.75 16.12 -10.88
CA VAL A 82 1.49 14.72 -11.23
C VAL A 82 2.81 13.96 -11.34
N ARG A 83 2.87 12.77 -10.72
CA ARG A 83 3.98 11.81 -10.85
C ARG A 83 3.44 10.53 -11.47
N ILE A 84 4.05 10.06 -12.56
CA ILE A 84 3.58 8.88 -13.30
C ILE A 84 4.58 7.74 -13.15
N ASN A 85 4.11 6.60 -12.65
CA ASN A 85 4.87 5.36 -12.59
C ASN A 85 4.89 4.69 -13.97
N VAL A 86 6.10 4.35 -14.43
CA VAL A 86 6.38 3.66 -15.69
C VAL A 86 7.36 2.52 -15.41
N LYS A 87 7.30 1.45 -16.21
CA LYS A 87 8.12 0.26 -15.96
C LYS A 87 9.59 0.43 -16.41
N ASP A 88 9.82 1.20 -17.47
CA ASP A 88 11.11 1.41 -18.12
C ASP A 88 11.12 2.70 -18.94
N GLU A 89 12.29 3.02 -19.52
CA GLU A 89 12.50 4.22 -20.34
C GLU A 89 11.73 4.18 -21.67
N GLU A 90 11.46 2.99 -22.23
CA GLU A 90 10.65 2.86 -23.45
C GLU A 90 9.20 3.29 -23.19
N MET A 91 8.59 2.80 -22.11
CA MET A 91 7.26 3.22 -21.69
C MET A 91 7.22 4.70 -21.34
N LYS A 92 8.28 5.23 -20.73
CA LYS A 92 8.39 6.66 -20.45
C LYS A 92 8.38 7.49 -21.72
N ALA A 93 9.18 7.12 -22.72
CA ALA A 93 9.21 7.80 -24.02
C ALA A 93 7.84 7.74 -24.71
N PHE A 94 7.18 6.57 -24.68
CA PHE A 94 5.82 6.41 -25.20
C PHE A 94 4.81 7.30 -24.48
N ALA A 95 4.78 7.29 -23.15
CA ALA A 95 3.89 8.12 -22.35
C ALA A 95 4.09 9.62 -22.61
N ILE A 96 5.34 10.07 -22.74
CA ILE A 96 5.66 11.45 -23.12
C ILE A 96 5.12 11.76 -24.52
N SER A 97 5.27 10.82 -25.47
CA SER A 97 4.74 11.01 -26.82
C SER A 97 3.22 11.15 -26.85
N GLU A 98 2.48 10.36 -26.05
CA GLU A 98 1.02 10.46 -25.94
C GLU A 98 0.58 11.77 -25.26
N LEU A 99 1.27 12.17 -24.18
CA LEU A 99 1.00 13.43 -23.48
C LEU A 99 1.16 14.67 -24.36
N ASN A 100 2.07 14.61 -25.34
CA ASN A 100 2.29 15.70 -26.30
C ASN A 100 1.28 15.75 -27.46
N LYS A 101 0.44 14.70 -27.64
CA LYS A 101 -0.58 14.65 -28.70
C LYS A 101 -1.89 15.33 -28.31
N VAL A 102 -2.22 15.33 -27.03
CA VAL A 102 -3.33 16.10 -26.44
C VAL A 102 -2.82 17.48 -26.06
#